data_AF-A0A1H2D1P2-F1
#
_entry.id   AF-A0A1H2D1P2-F1
#
_cell.length_a   1.000
_cell.length_b   1.000
_cell.length_c   1.000
_cell.angle_alpha   90.00
_cell.angle_beta   90.00
_cell.angle_gamma   90.00
#
_symmetry.space_group_name_H-M   'P 1'
#
loop_
_entity.id
_entity.type
_entity.pdbx_description
1 polymer ?
#
loop_
_entity_poly.entity_id
_entity_poly.type
_entity_poly.pdbx_seq_one_letter_code
_entity_poly.pdbx_strand_id
1 'polypeptide(L)'
;MPVDGPAYRSSVDNYDLSSINGIEADIAAMEEFAAGLKADLVDNYMPHADAAVEAMFATLPSGGGFYNLHLFLYAHQQAQDATQQNVDGYIDGTYRFATSAEAISAQYRGSDAFSRAKVSDVEAAFKDPGVAADTTYHPGEV
;
A
#
# COMPACT_ATOMS: atom_id res chain seq x y z
N MET A 1 25.30 -21.21 30.83
CA MET A 1 23.93 -21.75 30.89
C MET A 1 23.31 -21.50 29.52
N PRO A 2 22.76 -22.51 28.82
CA PRO A 2 22.10 -22.29 27.54
C PRO A 2 20.66 -21.80 27.81
N VAL A 3 20.29 -20.71 27.14
CA VAL A 3 18.94 -20.16 27.15
C VAL A 3 18.15 -20.81 26.01
N ASP A 4 17.46 -21.91 26.31
CA ASP A 4 16.39 -22.43 25.45
C ASP A 4 15.14 -21.58 25.66
N GLY A 5 15.06 -20.48 24.92
CA GLY A 5 13.80 -19.77 24.69
C GLY A 5 13.17 -20.26 23.39
N PRO A 6 11.84 -20.50 23.32
CA PRO A 6 11.21 -20.87 22.06
C PRO A 6 11.40 -19.72 21.07
N ALA A 7 12.03 -20.03 19.93
CA ALA A 7 12.09 -19.12 18.80
C ALA A 7 10.66 -18.88 18.31
N TYR A 8 10.05 -17.77 18.72
CA TYR A 8 8.84 -17.24 18.09
C TYR A 8 9.21 -16.78 16.67
N ARG A 9 9.32 -17.74 15.76
CA ARG A 9 9.27 -17.47 14.33
C ARG A 9 7.80 -17.28 14.01
N SER A 10 7.40 -16.02 13.86
CA SER A 10 6.16 -15.65 13.19
C SER A 10 6.21 -16.24 11.77
N SER A 11 5.70 -17.45 11.56
CA SER A 11 5.43 -17.97 10.23
C SER A 11 4.05 -17.49 9.80
N VAL A 12 3.95 -17.05 8.54
CA VAL A 12 2.71 -16.57 7.93
C VAL A 12 1.59 -17.63 7.98
N ASP A 13 1.97 -18.90 8.19
CA ASP A 13 1.08 -20.07 8.25
C ASP A 13 0.10 -20.06 9.43
N ASN A 14 0.34 -19.25 10.47
CA ASN A 14 -0.47 -19.26 11.69
C ASN A 14 -1.41 -18.04 11.83
N TYR A 15 -1.58 -17.26 10.75
CA TYR A 15 -2.61 -16.24 10.69
C TYR A 15 -3.90 -16.86 10.19
N ASP A 16 -4.97 -16.77 10.99
CA ASP A 16 -6.32 -17.03 10.54
C ASP A 16 -6.76 -15.95 9.54
N LEU A 17 -6.39 -16.14 8.28
CA LEU A 17 -6.76 -15.25 7.16
C LEU A 17 -8.25 -15.37 6.82
N SER A 18 -9.02 -16.28 7.44
CA SER A 18 -10.47 -16.34 7.24
C SER A 18 -11.16 -15.07 7.76
N SER A 19 -10.56 -14.39 8.74
CA SER A 19 -10.96 -13.07 9.21
C SER A 19 -10.64 -11.93 8.22
N ILE A 20 -9.69 -12.14 7.29
CA ILE A 20 -9.32 -11.17 6.25
C ILE A 20 -10.27 -11.25 5.05
N ASN A 21 -10.97 -12.39 4.87
CA ASN A 21 -12.00 -12.55 3.84
C ASN A 21 -13.23 -11.64 4.04
N GLY A 22 -13.32 -10.94 5.18
CA GLY A 22 -14.37 -9.98 5.51
C GLY A 22 -13.88 -8.55 5.69
N ILE A 23 -12.67 -8.19 5.21
CA ILE A 23 -12.29 -6.78 5.12
C ILE A 23 -13.07 -6.17 3.97
N GLU A 24 -14.18 -5.52 4.31
CA GLU A 24 -14.94 -4.65 3.41
C GLU A 24 -14.05 -3.46 3.08
N ALA A 25 -13.23 -3.60 2.03
CA ALA A 25 -12.37 -2.54 1.55
C ALA A 25 -13.26 -1.45 0.93
N ASP A 26 -13.20 -0.24 1.48
CA ASP A 26 -13.84 0.91 0.85
C ASP A 26 -13.05 1.31 -0.40
N ILE A 27 -13.38 0.65 -1.51
CA ILE A 27 -12.74 0.85 -2.82
C ILE A 27 -12.85 2.31 -3.25
N ALA A 28 -14.00 2.96 -2.99
CA ALA A 28 -14.23 4.35 -3.38
C ALA A 28 -13.32 5.29 -2.57
N ALA A 29 -13.21 5.08 -1.25
CA ALA A 29 -12.29 5.85 -0.42
C ALA A 29 -10.82 5.64 -0.82
N MET A 30 -10.42 4.41 -1.20
CA MET A 30 -9.05 4.15 -1.67
C MET A 30 -8.72 4.89 -2.98
N GLU A 31 -9.68 4.95 -3.90
CA GLU A 31 -9.52 5.67 -5.16
C GLU A 31 -9.51 7.18 -4.98
N GLU A 32 -10.43 7.71 -4.18
CA GLU A 32 -10.46 9.13 -3.84
C GLU A 32 -9.17 9.54 -3.13
N PHE A 33 -8.69 8.72 -2.20
CA PHE A 33 -7.42 8.93 -1.51
C PHE A 33 -6.25 8.97 -2.49
N ALA A 34 -6.14 8.00 -3.40
CA ALA A 34 -5.04 7.93 -4.35
C ALA A 34 -5.06 9.11 -5.34
N ALA A 35 -6.23 9.44 -5.87
CA ALA A 35 -6.41 10.59 -6.76
C ALA A 35 -6.09 11.91 -6.04
N GLY A 36 -6.57 12.07 -4.80
CA GLY A 36 -6.29 13.22 -3.96
C GLY A 36 -4.81 13.39 -3.67
N LEU A 37 -4.09 12.31 -3.34
CA LEU A 37 -2.64 12.35 -3.10
C LEU A 37 -1.87 12.83 -4.34
N LYS A 38 -2.23 12.31 -5.52
CA LYS A 38 -1.58 12.70 -6.78
C LYS A 38 -1.87 14.14 -7.15
N ALA A 39 -3.12 14.58 -6.97
CA ALA A 39 -3.52 15.96 -7.23
C ALA A 39 -2.79 16.92 -6.28
N ASP A 40 -2.77 16.64 -4.98
CA ASP A 40 -2.05 17.45 -3.99
C ASP A 40 -0.55 17.55 -4.29
N LEU A 41 0.06 16.44 -4.71
CA LEU A 41 1.46 16.41 -5.12
C LEU A 41 1.72 17.34 -6.31
N VAL A 42 0.90 17.26 -7.36
CA VAL A 42 1.07 18.05 -8.61
C VAL A 42 0.73 19.52 -8.40
N ASP A 43 -0.36 19.80 -7.70
CA ASP A 43 -0.92 21.14 -7.61
C ASP A 43 -0.28 21.96 -6.48
N ASN A 44 0.15 21.32 -5.39
CA ASN A 44 0.65 22.01 -4.20
C ASN A 44 2.13 21.73 -3.93
N TYR A 45 2.58 20.47 -3.92
CA TYR A 45 3.93 20.14 -3.46
C TYR A 45 5.01 20.40 -4.52
N MET A 46 4.87 19.80 -5.71
CA MET A 46 5.87 19.87 -6.78
C MET A 46 6.24 21.30 -7.20
N PRO A 47 5.30 22.26 -7.32
CA PRO A 47 5.65 23.64 -7.68
C PRO A 47 6.49 24.37 -6.63
N HIS A 48 6.57 23.85 -5.42
CA HIS A 48 7.24 24.47 -4.28
C HIS A 48 8.46 23.67 -3.79
N ALA A 49 8.68 22.45 -4.31
CA ALA A 49 9.77 21.59 -3.91
C ALA A 49 11.13 22.26 -4.11
N ASP A 50 11.39 22.83 -5.30
CA ASP A 50 12.65 23.52 -5.60
C ASP A 50 12.88 24.72 -4.67
N ALA A 51 11.84 25.53 -4.43
CA ALA A 51 11.92 26.67 -3.52
C ALA A 51 12.20 26.25 -2.07
N ALA A 52 11.65 25.11 -1.62
CA ALA A 52 11.92 24.54 -0.31
C ALA A 52 13.38 24.08 -0.21
N VAL A 53 13.91 23.44 -1.25
CA VAL A 53 15.32 23.01 -1.32
C VAL A 53 16.25 24.22 -1.34
N GLU A 54 15.98 25.23 -2.16
CA GLU A 54 16.78 26.46 -2.21
C GLU A 54 16.82 27.19 -0.87
N ALA A 55 15.70 27.24 -0.16
CA ALA A 55 15.63 27.85 1.18
C ALA A 55 16.49 27.13 2.23
N MET A 56 16.79 25.84 2.03
CA MET A 56 17.62 25.04 2.93
C MET A 56 19.12 25.26 2.71
N PHE A 57 19.53 25.68 1.52
CA PHE A 57 20.94 25.86 1.15
C PHE A 57 21.46 27.26 1.45
N ALA A 58 21.73 27.51 2.74
CA ALA A 58 22.56 28.65 3.13
C ALA A 58 24.02 28.37 2.75
N THR A 59 24.67 29.29 2.01
CA THR A 59 26.11 29.19 1.74
C THR A 59 26.87 29.28 3.06
N LEU A 60 27.56 28.20 3.42
CA LEU A 60 28.31 28.14 4.68
C LEU A 60 29.67 28.83 4.56
N PRO A 61 30.07 29.64 5.57
CA PRO A 61 31.41 30.22 5.61
C PRO A 61 32.46 29.13 5.88
N SER A 62 33.73 29.39 5.57
CA SER A 62 34.79 28.47 5.96
C SER A 62 35.03 28.53 7.48
N GLY A 63 35.27 27.38 8.11
CA GLY A 63 35.47 27.29 9.57
C GLY A 63 36.77 27.90 10.10
N GLY A 64 37.65 28.38 9.21
CA GLY A 64 38.95 28.94 9.57
C GLY A 64 39.79 27.98 10.42
N GLY A 65 40.52 28.52 11.41
CA GLY A 65 41.34 27.73 12.34
C GLY A 65 40.58 27.13 13.54
N PHE A 66 39.27 27.32 13.63
CA PHE A 66 38.48 26.88 14.79
C PHE A 66 37.88 25.49 14.55
N TYR A 67 38.48 24.47 15.16
CA TYR A 67 38.04 23.08 15.00
C TYR A 67 36.55 22.84 15.34
N ASN A 68 36.05 23.45 16.43
CA ASN A 68 34.63 23.29 16.81
C ASN A 68 33.67 23.92 15.78
N LEU A 69 34.06 25.04 15.16
CA LEU A 69 33.27 25.67 14.10
C LEU A 69 33.26 24.77 12.86
N HIS A 70 34.40 24.16 12.52
CA HIS A 70 34.47 23.19 11.43
C HIS A 70 33.52 22.00 11.65
N LEU A 71 33.52 21.40 12.85
CA LEU A 71 32.60 20.30 13.19
C LEU A 71 31.13 20.72 13.10
N PHE A 72 30.79 21.91 13.60
CA PHE A 72 29.43 22.44 13.50
C PHE A 72 28.98 22.59 12.05
N LEU A 73 29.82 23.21 11.20
CA LEU A 73 29.51 23.41 9.77
C LEU A 73 29.38 22.08 9.03
N TYR A 74 30.21 21.08 9.38
CA TYR A 74 30.11 19.73 8.83
C TYR A 74 28.80 19.02 9.22
N ALA A 75 28.40 19.11 10.49
CA ALA A 75 27.13 18.56 10.94
C ALA A 75 25.93 19.30 10.32
N HIS A 76 26.05 20.62 10.13
CA HIS A 76 25.04 21.42 9.46
C HIS A 76 24.85 21.03 8.00
N GLN A 77 25.95 20.84 7.25
CA GLN A 77 25.89 20.34 5.86
C GLN A 77 25.19 18.99 5.79
N GLN A 78 25.52 18.05 6.68
CA GLN A 78 24.83 16.75 6.71
C GLN A 78 23.33 16.88 6.97
N ALA A 79 22.91 17.83 7.81
CA ALA A 79 21.49 18.09 8.05
C ALA A 79 20.81 18.68 6.81
N GLN A 80 21.47 19.58 6.08
CA GLN A 80 20.97 20.09 4.79
C GLN A 80 20.79 18.95 3.79
N ASP A 81 21.81 18.11 3.61
CA ASP A 81 21.78 16.98 2.67
C ASP A 81 20.67 15.96 3.02
N ALA A 82 20.52 15.62 4.31
CA ALA A 82 19.46 14.72 4.77
C ALA A 82 18.07 15.30 4.54
N THR A 83 17.91 16.62 4.72
CA THR A 83 16.63 17.28 4.49
C THR A 83 16.29 17.34 3.01
N GLN A 84 17.26 17.61 2.14
CA GLN A 84 17.08 17.55 0.69
C GLN A 84 16.61 16.15 0.26
N GLN A 85 17.27 15.09 0.74
CA GLN A 85 16.87 13.71 0.42
C GLN A 85 15.44 13.39 0.85
N ASN A 86 14.97 13.95 1.98
CA ASN A 86 13.59 13.77 2.42
C ASN A 86 12.59 14.50 1.51
N VAL A 87 12.91 15.72 1.07
CA VAL A 87 12.08 16.50 0.14
C VAL A 87 11.97 15.78 -1.21
N ASP A 88 13.11 15.34 -1.76
CA ASP A 88 13.15 14.60 -3.02
C ASP A 88 12.43 13.25 -2.92
N GLY A 89 12.63 12.53 -1.80
CA GLY A 89 12.03 11.22 -1.54
C GLY A 89 10.51 11.29 -1.31
N TYR A 90 9.99 12.43 -0.84
CA TYR A 90 8.57 12.61 -0.60
C TYR A 90 7.75 12.46 -1.89
N ILE A 91 8.25 12.98 -3.01
CA ILE A 91 7.57 12.91 -4.32
C ILE A 91 7.43 11.46 -4.77
N ASP A 92 8.54 10.74 -4.86
CA ASP A 92 8.55 9.33 -5.30
C ASP A 92 7.76 8.43 -4.34
N GLY A 93 7.92 8.62 -3.03
CA GLY A 93 7.19 7.86 -2.02
C GLY A 93 5.67 8.05 -2.10
N THR A 94 5.22 9.30 -2.21
CA THR A 94 3.80 9.66 -2.33
C THR A 94 3.21 9.12 -3.63
N TYR A 95 3.93 9.28 -4.75
CA TYR A 95 3.47 8.78 -6.04
C TYR A 95 3.36 7.24 -6.06
N ARG A 96 4.36 6.54 -5.51
CA ARG A 96 4.32 5.07 -5.38
C ARG A 96 3.15 4.63 -4.50
N PHE A 97 2.94 5.29 -3.37
CA PHE A 97 1.86 4.95 -2.47
C PHE A 97 0.48 5.11 -3.13
N ALA A 98 0.24 6.24 -3.79
CA ALA A 98 -0.99 6.45 -4.55
C ALA A 98 -1.18 5.43 -5.67
N THR A 99 -0.11 5.11 -6.41
CA THR A 99 -0.15 4.08 -7.47
C THR A 99 -0.45 2.69 -6.90
N SER A 100 0.09 2.35 -5.74
CA SER A 100 -0.24 1.10 -5.05
C SER A 100 -1.70 1.06 -4.59
N ALA A 101 -2.23 2.17 -4.06
CA ALA A 101 -3.64 2.26 -3.66
C ALA A 101 -4.59 2.09 -4.87
N GLU A 102 -4.27 2.67 -6.03
CA GLU A 102 -4.99 2.43 -7.29
C GLU A 102 -4.92 0.97 -7.73
N ALA A 103 -3.75 0.35 -7.67
CA ALA A 103 -3.58 -1.05 -8.07
C ALA A 103 -4.40 -1.99 -7.18
N ILE A 104 -4.38 -1.77 -5.86
CA ILE A 104 -5.11 -2.57 -4.89
C ILE A 104 -6.63 -2.39 -5.07
N SER A 105 -7.11 -1.15 -5.19
CA SER A 105 -8.54 -0.88 -5.41
C SER A 105 -9.06 -1.50 -6.72
N ALA A 106 -8.27 -1.46 -7.80
CA ALA A 106 -8.59 -2.13 -9.05
C ALA A 106 -8.68 -3.66 -8.90
N GLN A 107 -7.76 -4.26 -8.13
CA GLN A 107 -7.77 -5.69 -7.85
C GLN A 107 -9.01 -6.11 -7.05
N TYR A 108 -9.39 -5.35 -6.02
CA TYR A 108 -10.59 -5.60 -5.23
C TYR A 108 -11.86 -5.50 -6.09
N ARG A 109 -11.98 -4.45 -6.92
CA ARG A 109 -13.12 -4.30 -7.84
C ARG A 109 -13.28 -5.52 -8.76
N GLY A 110 -12.16 -6.01 -9.29
CA GLY A 110 -12.14 -7.20 -10.15
C GLY A 110 -12.63 -8.46 -9.41
N SER A 111 -12.11 -8.69 -8.21
CA SER A 111 -12.52 -9.82 -7.35
C SER A 111 -14.00 -9.76 -6.97
N ASP A 112 -14.51 -8.59 -6.61
CA ASP A 112 -15.93 -8.39 -6.29
C ASP A 112 -16.84 -8.62 -7.49
N ALA A 113 -16.45 -8.14 -8.67
CA ALA A 113 -17.20 -8.37 -9.90
C ALA A 113 -17.23 -9.87 -10.26
N PHE A 114 -16.12 -10.57 -10.10
CA PHE A 114 -16.04 -12.02 -10.33
C PHE A 114 -16.89 -12.81 -9.33
N SER A 115 -16.82 -12.48 -8.04
CA SER A 115 -17.64 -13.11 -7.00
C SER A 115 -19.13 -12.91 -7.24
N ARG A 116 -19.56 -11.69 -7.62
CA ARG A 116 -20.96 -11.41 -8.00
C ARG A 116 -21.42 -12.24 -9.20
N ALA A 117 -20.58 -12.38 -10.23
CA ALA A 117 -20.91 -13.22 -11.38
C ALA A 117 -21.10 -14.69 -10.98
N LYS A 118 -20.20 -15.22 -10.14
CA LYS A 118 -20.31 -16.60 -9.64
C LYS A 118 -21.54 -16.83 -8.76
N VAL A 119 -21.88 -15.88 -7.90
CA VAL A 119 -23.12 -15.97 -7.11
C VAL A 119 -24.34 -15.94 -8.02
N SER A 120 -24.37 -15.05 -9.02
CA SER A 120 -25.46 -15.00 -10.00
C SER A 120 -25.60 -16.31 -10.79
N ASP A 121 -24.49 -16.95 -11.18
CA ASP A 121 -24.50 -18.24 -11.88
C ASP A 121 -25.11 -19.34 -11.00
N VAL A 122 -24.72 -19.40 -9.72
CA VAL A 122 -25.25 -20.36 -8.75
C VAL A 122 -26.73 -20.11 -8.49
N GLU A 123 -27.14 -18.86 -8.28
CA GLU A 123 -28.55 -18.52 -8.12
C GLU A 123 -29.40 -18.88 -9.35
N ALA A 124 -28.87 -18.67 -10.55
CA ALA A 124 -29.55 -19.07 -11.78
C ALA A 124 -29.71 -20.59 -11.86
N ALA A 125 -28.69 -21.36 -11.49
CA ALA A 125 -28.75 -22.83 -11.44
C ALA A 125 -29.79 -23.34 -10.41
N PHE A 126 -29.96 -22.67 -9.28
CA PHE A 126 -31.00 -23.02 -8.30
C PHE A 126 -32.42 -22.62 -8.73
N LYS A 127 -32.56 -21.62 -9.62
CA LYS A 127 -33.85 -21.17 -10.18
C LYS A 127 -34.30 -22.02 -11.37
N ASP A 128 -33.45 -22.88 -11.92
CA ASP A 128 -33.80 -23.84 -12.96
C ASP A 128 -34.22 -25.19 -12.33
N PRO A 129 -35.52 -25.50 -12.23
CA PRO A 129 -36.01 -26.74 -11.62
C PRO A 129 -35.62 -28.02 -12.39
N GLY A 130 -34.96 -27.91 -13.55
CA GLY A 130 -34.60 -29.04 -14.42
C GLY A 130 -33.30 -29.77 -14.06
N VAL A 131 -32.41 -29.21 -13.24
CA VAL A 131 -31.06 -29.79 -13.01
C VAL A 131 -30.99 -30.76 -11.83
N ALA A 132 -31.97 -30.74 -10.91
CA ALA A 132 -32.02 -31.65 -9.76
C ALA A 132 -32.76 -32.98 -10.02
N ALA A 133 -33.34 -33.18 -11.21
CA ALA A 133 -34.25 -34.29 -11.49
C ALA A 133 -33.71 -35.37 -12.44
N ASP A 134 -32.39 -35.44 -12.67
CA ASP A 134 -31.76 -36.57 -13.38
C ASP A 134 -30.72 -37.30 -12.51
N THR A 135 -31.15 -37.71 -11.32
CA THR A 135 -30.63 -38.93 -10.70
C THR A 135 -31.76 -39.95 -10.72
N THR A 136 -32.11 -40.43 -11.91
CA THR A 136 -33.00 -41.57 -12.06
C THR A 136 -32.28 -42.81 -11.52
N TYR A 137 -32.33 -43.02 -10.21
CA TYR A 137 -32.04 -44.30 -9.58
C TYR A 137 -32.98 -45.34 -10.18
N HIS A 138 -32.43 -46.39 -10.80
CA HIS A 138 -33.18 -47.56 -11.25
C HIS A 138 -33.10 -48.62 -10.14
N PRO A 139 -34.14 -48.81 -9.31
CA PRO A 139 -34.22 -49.97 -8.44
C PRO A 139 -34.67 -51.16 -9.29
N GLY A 140 -33.76 -52.13 -9.40
CA GLY A 140 -33.86 -53.51 -9.91
C GLY A 140 -35.14 -54.02 -10.57
N GLU A 141 -34.95 -54.77 -11.66
CA GLU A 141 -35.79 -55.92 -12.00
C GLU A 141 -34.93 -57.19 -12.10
N VAL A 142 -35.28 -58.14 -11.23
CA VAL A 142 -35.10 -59.61 -11.23
C VAL A 142 -34.03 -60.30 -12.10
#